data_AF-A0A139NE37-F1
#
_entry.id   AF-A0A139NE37-F1
#
_cell.length_a   1.000
_cell.length_b   1.000
_cell.length_c   1.000
_cell.angle_alpha   90.00
_cell.angle_beta   90.00
_cell.angle_gamma   90.00
#
_symmetry.space_group_name_H-M   'P 1'
#
loop_
_entity.id
_entity.type
_entity.pdbx_description
1 polymer ?
#
loop_
_entity_poly.entity_id
_entity_poly.type
_entity_poly.pdbx_seq_one_letter_code
_entity_poly.pdbx_strand_id
1 'polypeptide(L)'
;MNGKFGGILLSFFGAGVAIFLGELFPFLGFSIFALLLGIAVRRFIRIPEWLSTGLNQVGKNGLQYSILFLGFTLSFSQVSAIGLSSLKLSLFTIFIAFVTAYFLVEN
;
A
#
# COMPACT_ATOMS: atom_id res chain seq x y z
N MET A 1 -1.93 28.06 -5.61
CA MET A 1 -0.74 27.20 -5.37
C MET A 1 -0.71 26.48 -4.01
N ASN A 2 -1.80 26.49 -3.21
CA ASN A 2 -1.77 26.01 -1.79
C ASN A 2 -2.36 24.60 -1.53
N GLY A 3 -2.88 23.90 -2.55
CA GLY A 3 -3.61 22.63 -2.35
C GLY A 3 -2.73 21.41 -2.04
N LYS A 4 -1.51 21.36 -2.58
CA LYS A 4 -0.64 20.16 -2.51
C LYS A 4 -0.08 19.90 -1.10
N PHE A 5 0.29 20.96 -0.38
CA PHE A 5 0.86 20.85 0.96
C PHE A 5 -0.15 20.30 1.98
N GLY A 6 -1.43 20.65 1.85
CA GLY A 6 -2.46 20.16 2.77
C GLY A 6 -2.66 18.65 2.75
N GLY A 7 -2.58 18.02 1.57
CA GLY A 7 -2.69 16.57 1.43
C GLY A 7 -1.49 15.81 2.00
N ILE A 8 -0.29 16.38 1.86
CA ILE A 8 0.94 15.81 2.44
C ILE A 8 0.91 15.89 3.96
N LEU A 9 0.52 17.06 4.52
CA LEU A 9 0.45 17.27 5.97
C LEU A 9 -0.58 16.34 6.63
N LEU A 10 -1.75 16.16 5.99
CA LEU A 10 -2.78 15.25 6.48
C LEU A 10 -2.31 13.79 6.46
N SER A 11 -1.61 13.37 5.42
CA SER A 11 -1.02 12.02 5.34
C SER A 11 -0.02 11.80 6.47
N PHE A 12 0.84 12.79 6.74
CA PHE A 12 1.85 12.71 7.79
C PHE A 12 1.21 12.62 9.18
N PHE A 13 0.18 13.42 9.44
CA PHE A 13 -0.56 13.38 10.70
C PHE A 13 -1.32 12.06 10.87
N GLY A 14 -1.98 11.58 9.81
CA GLY A 14 -2.68 10.29 9.81
C GLY A 14 -1.73 9.11 10.05
N ALA A 15 -0.53 9.14 9.45
CA ALA A 15 0.50 8.15 9.70
C ALA A 15 0.99 8.17 11.16
N GLY A 16 1.21 9.36 11.73
CA GLY A 16 1.60 9.50 13.14
C GLY A 16 0.56 8.89 14.10
N VAL A 17 -0.73 9.17 13.88
CA VAL A 17 -1.81 8.59 14.69
C VAL A 17 -1.89 7.08 14.49
N ALA A 18 -1.71 6.58 13.27
CA ALA A 18 -1.75 5.14 12.98
C ALA A 18 -0.59 4.37 13.63
N ILE A 19 0.61 4.95 13.68
CA ILE A 19 1.77 4.33 14.34
C ILE A 19 1.50 4.24 15.85
N PHE A 20 1.03 5.32 16.47
CA PHE A 20 0.69 5.33 17.89
C PHE A 20 -0.41 4.32 18.25
N LEU A 21 -1.45 4.19 17.41
CA LEU A 21 -2.49 3.16 17.58
C LEU A 21 -1.98 1.74 17.32
N GLY A 22 -1.07 1.56 16.36
CA GLY A 22 -0.49 0.26 16.04
C GLY A 22 0.39 -0.31 17.14
N GLU A 23 1.05 0.55 17.92
CA GLU A 23 1.81 0.13 19.13
C GLU A 23 0.89 -0.37 20.25
N LEU A 24 -0.33 0.17 20.40
CA LEU A 24 -1.30 -0.32 21.39
C LEU A 24 -1.81 -1.74 21.06
N PHE A 25 -1.89 -2.11 19.78
CA PHE A 25 -2.45 -3.38 19.31
C PHE A 25 -1.48 -4.09 18.34
N PRO A 26 -0.39 -4.68 18.86
CA PRO A 26 0.68 -5.25 18.05
C PRO A 26 0.28 -6.47 17.21
N PHE A 27 -0.91 -7.05 17.44
CA PHE A 27 -1.41 -8.21 16.69
C PHE A 27 -1.80 -7.90 15.24
N LEU A 28 -2.18 -6.64 14.94
CA LEU A 28 -2.69 -6.24 13.62
C LEU A 28 -1.65 -5.50 12.77
N GLY A 29 -0.58 -4.99 13.38
CA GLY A 29 0.46 -4.24 12.69
C GLY A 29 0.03 -2.84 12.23
N PHE A 30 1.02 -1.97 12.04
CA PHE A 30 0.82 -0.54 11.73
C PHE A 30 0.07 -0.31 10.39
N SER A 31 0.25 -1.20 9.42
CA SER A 31 -0.35 -1.08 8.09
C SER A 31 -1.88 -1.24 8.11
N ILE A 32 -2.40 -2.19 8.90
CA ILE A 32 -3.85 -2.40 9.02
C ILE A 32 -4.49 -1.21 9.73
N PHE A 33 -3.86 -0.70 10.79
CA PHE A 33 -4.33 0.52 11.46
C PHE A 33 -4.31 1.75 10.55
N ALA A 34 -3.23 1.96 9.79
CA ALA A 34 -3.15 3.05 8.83
C ALA A 34 -4.25 2.98 7.76
N LEU A 35 -4.55 1.77 7.27
CA LEU A 35 -5.65 1.52 6.34
C LEU A 35 -7.01 1.85 6.97
N LEU A 36 -7.29 1.30 8.16
CA LEU A 36 -8.56 1.52 8.87
C LEU A 36 -8.78 3.00 9.20
N LEU A 37 -7.73 3.68 9.66
CA LEU A 37 -7.75 5.11 9.97
C LEU A 37 -7.97 5.93 8.68
N GLY A 38 -7.31 5.57 7.57
CA GLY A 38 -7.53 6.20 6.27
C GLY A 38 -8.97 6.06 5.77
N ILE A 39 -9.57 4.88 5.93
CA ILE A 39 -10.99 4.63 5.59
C ILE A 39 -11.91 5.45 6.51
N ALA A 40 -11.65 5.47 7.83
CA ALA A 40 -12.42 6.23 8.80
C ALA A 40 -12.37 7.74 8.50
N VAL A 41 -11.18 8.30 8.28
CA VAL A 41 -10.98 9.72 7.92
C VAL A 41 -11.71 10.07 6.63
N ARG A 42 -11.65 9.21 5.61
CA ARG A 42 -12.39 9.41 4.36
C ARG A 42 -13.91 9.39 4.56
N ARG A 43 -14.40 8.70 5.58
CA ARG A 43 -15.83 8.65 5.92
C ARG A 43 -16.28 9.88 6.72
N PHE A 44 -15.46 10.37 7.65
CA PHE A 44 -15.77 11.53 8.49
C PHE A 44 -15.53 12.88 7.78
N ILE A 45 -14.57 12.95 6.86
CA ILE A 45 -14.18 14.19 6.17
C ILE A 45 -14.45 14.01 4.67
N ARG A 46 -15.29 14.89 4.10
CA ARG A 46 -15.47 14.97 2.64
C ARG A 46 -14.16 15.48 2.04
N ILE A 47 -13.33 14.58 1.51
CA ILE A 47 -12.02 14.90 0.94
C ILE A 47 -12.23 15.85 -0.27
N PRO A 48 -11.85 17.13 -0.18
CA PRO A 48 -11.95 18.04 -1.32
C PRO A 48 -10.86 17.73 -2.36
N GLU A 49 -11.07 18.07 -3.64
CA GLU A 49 -10.18 17.65 -4.74
C GLU A 49 -8.71 18.09 -4.60
N TRP A 50 -8.45 19.17 -3.87
CA TRP A 50 -7.08 19.61 -3.60
C TRP A 50 -6.33 18.66 -2.64
N LEU A 51 -7.06 18.05 -1.70
CA LEU A 51 -6.53 17.09 -0.74
C LEU A 51 -6.31 15.72 -1.39
N SER A 52 -7.20 15.28 -2.27
CA SER A 52 -7.02 14.04 -3.04
C SER A 52 -5.79 14.11 -3.95
N THR A 53 -5.53 15.28 -4.53
CA THR A 53 -4.34 15.52 -5.37
C THR A 53 -3.05 15.34 -4.56
N GLY A 54 -2.99 15.89 -3.34
CA GLY A 54 -1.82 15.73 -2.46
C GLY A 54 -1.62 14.29 -1.97
N LEU A 55 -2.69 13.60 -1.57
CA LEU A 55 -2.64 12.19 -1.13
C LEU A 55 -2.16 11.26 -2.26
N ASN A 56 -2.68 11.47 -3.48
CA ASN A 56 -2.30 10.67 -4.64
C ASN A 56 -0.83 10.94 -5.06
N GLN A 57 -0.36 12.17 -4.86
CA GLN A 57 1.02 12.55 -5.13
C GLN A 57 2.02 11.87 -4.16
N VAL A 58 1.68 11.76 -2.87
CA VAL A 58 2.47 10.99 -1.89
C VAL A 58 2.45 9.50 -2.23
N GLY A 59 1.28 8.94 -2.58
CA GLY A 59 1.16 7.53 -2.95
C GLY A 59 1.98 7.17 -4.19
N LYS A 60 1.91 7.99 -5.24
CA LYS A 60 2.64 7.73 -6.49
C LYS A 60 4.15 7.98 -6.35
N ASN A 61 4.53 9.17 -5.91
CA ASN A 61 5.95 9.57 -5.91
C ASN A 61 6.68 8.92 -4.72
N GLY A 62 6.06 8.87 -3.55
CA GLY A 62 6.64 8.23 -2.36
C GLY A 62 6.91 6.75 -2.58
N LEU A 63 5.94 6.02 -3.15
CA LEU A 63 6.12 4.60 -3.45
C LEU A 63 7.23 4.35 -4.48
N GLN A 64 7.32 5.19 -5.52
CA GLN A 64 8.39 5.08 -6.51
C GLN A 64 9.78 5.26 -5.91
N TYR A 65 9.97 6.25 -5.04
CA TYR A 65 11.25 6.45 -4.36
C TYR A 65 11.59 5.30 -3.41
N SER A 66 10.61 4.79 -2.66
CA SER A 66 10.81 3.62 -1.79
C SER A 66 11.23 2.39 -2.59
N ILE A 67 10.58 2.12 -3.72
CA ILE A 67 10.93 0.99 -4.61
C ILE A 67 12.32 1.19 -5.22
N LEU A 68 12.66 2.41 -5.64
CA LEU A 68 13.99 2.71 -6.18
C LEU A 68 15.09 2.43 -5.15
N PHE A 69 14.90 2.89 -3.91
CA PHE A 69 15.85 2.66 -2.81
C PHE A 69 15.96 1.19 -2.41
N LEU A 70 14.82 0.47 -2.42
CA LEU A 70 14.79 -0.98 -2.23
C LEU A 70 15.57 -1.70 -3.34
N GLY A 71 15.43 -1.27 -4.60
CA GLY A 71 16.18 -1.79 -5.73
C GLY A 71 17.69 -1.58 -5.61
N PHE A 72 18.13 -0.42 -5.09
CA PHE A 72 19.54 -0.16 -4.78
C PHE A 72 20.08 -1.00 -3.61
N THR A 73 19.22 -1.39 -2.67
CA THR A 73 19.61 -2.24 -1.52
C THR A 73 19.90 -3.68 -1.96
N LEU A 74 19.27 -4.16 -3.04
CA LEU A 74 19.42 -5.53 -3.51
C LEU A 74 20.48 -5.64 -4.62
N SER A 75 21.37 -6.64 -4.53
CA SER A 75 22.28 -6.96 -5.63
C SER A 75 21.50 -7.52 -6.84
N PHE A 76 21.89 -7.17 -8.07
CA PHE A 76 21.23 -7.64 -9.30
C PHE A 76 21.03 -9.18 -9.36
N SER A 77 21.95 -9.95 -8.77
CA SER A 77 21.88 -11.41 -8.69
C SER A 77 20.82 -11.91 -7.68
N GLN A 78 20.61 -11.21 -6.57
CA GLN A 78 19.55 -11.55 -5.61
C GLN A 78 18.17 -11.17 -6.16
N VAL A 79 18.05 -10.01 -6.80
CA VAL A 79 16.78 -9.56 -7.42
C VAL A 79 16.29 -10.58 -8.45
N SER A 80 17.18 -11.10 -9.30
CA SER A 80 16.79 -12.06 -10.34
C SER A 80 16.38 -13.41 -9.77
N ALA A 81 17.10 -13.95 -8.77
CA ALA A 81 16.76 -15.23 -8.14
C ALA A 81 15.44 -15.18 -7.36
N ILE A 82 15.25 -14.12 -6.55
CA ILE A 82 14.02 -13.91 -5.78
C ILE A 82 12.85 -13.58 -6.72
N GLY A 83 13.11 -12.76 -7.74
CA GLY A 83 12.11 -12.39 -8.76
C GLY A 83 11.60 -13.59 -9.53
N LEU A 84 12.48 -14.48 -10.01
CA LEU A 84 12.07 -15.71 -10.71
C LEU A 84 11.24 -16.62 -9.80
N SER A 85 11.63 -16.74 -8.53
CA SER A 85 10.93 -17.57 -7.55
C SER A 85 9.53 -17.02 -7.26
N SER A 86 9.41 -15.71 -7.06
CA SER A 86 8.13 -15.02 -6.88
C SER A 86 7.24 -15.10 -8.11
N LEU A 87 7.81 -14.96 -9.31
CA LEU A 87 7.07 -15.08 -10.56
C LEU A 87 6.44 -16.47 -10.71
N LYS A 88 7.21 -17.53 -10.45
CA LYS A 88 6.70 -18.92 -10.47
C LYS A 88 5.55 -19.11 -9.48
N LEU A 89 5.71 -18.60 -8.25
CA LEU A 89 4.66 -18.69 -7.22
C LEU A 89 3.40 -17.93 -7.61
N SER A 90 3.55 -16.71 -8.16
CA SER A 90 2.43 -15.88 -8.61
C SER A 90 1.68 -16.54 -9.76
N LEU A 91 2.39 -17.05 -10.78
CA LEU A 91 1.79 -17.81 -11.88
C LEU A 91 1.04 -19.05 -11.37
N PHE A 92 1.62 -19.80 -10.44
CA PHE A 92 0.98 -20.96 -9.84
C PHE A 92 -0.27 -20.60 -9.04
N THR A 93 -0.22 -19.51 -8.28
CA THR A 93 -1.37 -19.03 -7.49
C THR A 93 -2.50 -18.55 -8.40
N ILE A 94 -2.19 -17.80 -9.46
CA ILE A 94 -3.16 -17.38 -10.47
C ILE A 94 -3.76 -18.61 -11.15
N PHE A 95 -2.95 -19.59 -11.53
CA PHE A 95 -3.42 -20.84 -12.13
C PHE A 95 -4.40 -21.58 -11.22
N ILE A 96 -4.08 -21.77 -9.94
CA ILE A 96 -4.99 -22.38 -8.96
C ILE A 96 -6.27 -21.55 -8.80
N ALA A 97 -6.17 -20.22 -8.74
CA ALA A 97 -7.33 -19.35 -8.61
C ALA A 97 -8.28 -19.51 -9.81
N PHE A 98 -7.74 -19.59 -11.03
CA PHE A 98 -8.53 -19.86 -12.24
C PHE A 98 -9.15 -21.25 -12.24
N VAL A 99 -8.40 -22.30 -11.88
CA VAL A 99 -8.92 -23.67 -11.79
C VAL A 99 -10.04 -23.76 -10.76
N THR A 100 -9.85 -23.17 -9.58
CA THR A 100 -10.86 -23.16 -8.51
C THR A 100 -12.11 -22.41 -8.94
N ALA A 101 -11.95 -21.25 -9.60
CA ALA A 101 -13.07 -20.49 -10.12
C ALA A 101 -13.85 -21.26 -11.18
N TYR A 102 -13.16 -21.98 -12.07
CA TYR A 102 -13.78 -22.83 -13.08
C TYR A 102 -14.62 -23.95 -12.44
N PHE A 103 -14.06 -24.67 -11.46
CA PHE A 103 -14.79 -25.73 -10.73
C PHE A 103 -15.97 -25.21 -9.90
N LEU A 104 -15.85 -24.02 -9.32
CA LEU A 104 -16.92 -23.42 -8.52
C LEU A 104 -18.06 -22.84 -9.38
N VAL A 105 -17.74 -22.37 -10.60
CA VAL A 105 -18.74 -21.83 -11.55
C VAL A 105 -19.46 -22.94 -12.31
N GLU A 106 -18.84 -24.10 -12.51
CA GLU A 106 -19.45 -25.23 -13.23
C GLU A 106 -20.32 -26.15 -12.34
N ASN A 107 -20.71 -25.71 -11.15
CA ASN A 107 -21.60 -26.41 -10.20
C ASN A 107 -22.74 -25.50 -9.76
#